data_AF-A0A939D8S1-F1
#
_entry.id   AF-A0A939D8S1-F1
#
_cell.length_a   1.000
_cell.length_b   1.000
_cell.length_c   1.000
_cell.angle_alpha   90.00
_cell.angle_beta   90.00
_cell.angle_gamma   90.00
#
_symmetry.space_group_name_H-M   'P 1'
#
loop_
_entity.id
_entity.type
_entity.pdbx_description
1 polymer ?
#
loop_
_entity_poly.entity_id
_entity_poly.type
_entity_poly.pdbx_seq_one_letter_code
_entity_poly.pdbx_strand_id
1 'polypeptide(L)'
;MDLRETMRQKTFAVVGDTLNEDKYAYKIKKQMEGAGYKVYCVGKELQSINDIPEDIDVIDLCINPVKGLQLMKECEKNFNNVVIQPGAESPELLDYLRQKNLPFIESCLLVGLSVYMCN
;
A
#
# COMPACT_ATOMS: atom_id res chain seq x y z
N MET A 1 -1.07 5.67 12.11
CA MET A 1 0.27 6.20 11.81
C MET A 1 0.13 7.36 10.84
N ASP A 2 0.93 8.40 10.97
CA ASP A 2 0.99 9.46 9.93
C ASP A 2 1.92 9.08 8.76
N LEU A 3 2.06 9.95 7.76
CA LEU A 3 2.93 9.70 6.61
C LEU A 3 4.41 9.58 7.02
N ARG A 4 4.88 10.36 8.01
CA ARG A 4 6.27 10.32 8.46
C ARG A 4 6.59 9.01 9.16
N GLU A 5 5.69 8.54 10.01
CA GLU A 5 5.78 7.23 10.66
C GLU A 5 5.70 6.08 9.65
N THR A 6 4.86 6.24 8.62
CA THR A 6 4.76 5.30 7.49
C THR A 6 6.10 5.18 6.77
N MET A 7 6.77 6.28 6.44
CA MET A 7 8.10 6.23 5.80
C MET A 7 9.22 5.65 6.69
N ARG A 8 8.98 5.39 7.98
CA ARG A 8 9.95 4.71 8.85
C ARG A 8 9.81 3.18 8.84
N GLN A 9 8.75 2.67 8.21
CA GLN A 9 8.53 1.23 8.05
C GLN A 9 9.46 0.63 6.99
N LYS A 10 9.50 -0.71 6.88
CA LYS A 10 10.47 -1.40 6.02
C LYS A 10 9.81 -2.24 4.93
N THR A 11 8.77 -3.00 5.27
CA THR A 11 8.12 -3.95 4.35
C THR A 11 6.78 -3.44 3.88
N PHE A 12 6.68 -3.21 2.57
CA PHE A 12 5.51 -2.64 1.91
C PHE A 12 4.88 -3.64 0.94
N ALA A 13 3.57 -3.75 0.95
CA ALA A 13 2.79 -4.37 -0.11
C ALA A 13 2.20 -3.28 -1.02
N VAL A 14 2.76 -3.09 -2.21
CA VAL A 14 2.22 -2.16 -3.21
C VAL A 14 1.17 -2.88 -4.04
N VAL A 15 -0.09 -2.48 -3.87
CA VAL A 15 -1.25 -3.10 -4.51
C VAL A 15 -1.68 -2.28 -5.71
N GLY A 16 -1.56 -2.84 -6.91
CA GLY A 16 -1.91 -2.15 -8.15
C GLY A 16 -1.29 -2.76 -9.39
N ASP A 17 -1.32 -2.00 -10.48
CA ASP A 17 -0.64 -2.39 -11.73
C ASP A 17 0.83 -1.95 -11.67
N THR A 18 1.65 -2.83 -11.12
CA THR A 18 3.09 -2.64 -10.88
C THR A 18 3.98 -3.06 -12.06
N LEU A 19 3.37 -3.48 -13.18
CA LEU A 19 4.07 -3.85 -14.40
C LEU A 19 3.93 -2.81 -15.52
N ASN A 20 2.96 -1.88 -15.39
CA ASN A 20 2.72 -0.82 -16.36
C ASN A 20 3.38 0.50 -15.93
N GLU A 21 4.39 0.95 -16.67
CA GLU A 21 5.21 2.12 -16.33
C GLU A 21 4.43 3.45 -16.27
N ASP A 22 3.30 3.52 -16.98
CA ASP A 22 2.43 4.70 -16.97
C ASP A 22 1.65 4.83 -15.66
N LYS A 23 1.54 3.75 -14.87
CA LYS A 23 0.74 3.70 -13.64
C LYS A 23 1.53 4.14 -12.43
N TYR A 24 0.84 4.78 -11.49
CA TYR A 24 1.45 5.23 -10.23
C TYR A 24 1.95 4.06 -9.38
N ALA A 25 1.27 2.91 -9.37
CA ALA A 25 1.73 1.73 -8.65
C ALA A 25 3.13 1.27 -9.11
N TYR A 26 3.41 1.28 -10.42
CA TYR A 26 4.76 1.04 -10.94
C TYR A 26 5.77 2.08 -10.45
N LYS A 27 5.43 3.37 -10.53
CA LYS A 27 6.32 4.46 -10.07
C LYS A 27 6.63 4.35 -8.58
N ILE A 28 5.62 4.04 -7.76
CA ILE A 28 5.77 3.79 -6.32
C ILE A 28 6.70 2.61 -6.09
N LYS A 29 6.44 1.44 -6.72
CA LYS A 29 7.33 0.27 -6.65
C LYS A 29 8.78 0.67 -6.92
N LYS A 30 9.05 1.26 -8.09
CA LYS A 30 10.41 1.60 -8.52
C LYS A 30 11.12 2.55 -7.57
N GLN A 31 10.44 3.58 -7.09
CA GLN A 31 11.06 4.55 -6.19
C GLN A 31 11.24 4.01 -4.76
N MET A 32 10.30 3.20 -4.27
CA MET A 32 10.41 2.55 -2.96
C MET A 32 11.55 1.53 -2.95
N GLU A 33 11.63 0.66 -3.96
CA GLU A 33 12.74 -0.27 -4.15
C GLU A 33 14.08 0.49 -4.28
N GLY A 34 14.11 1.56 -5.08
CA GLY A 34 15.30 2.40 -5.27
C GLY A 34 15.76 3.11 -3.99
N ALA A 35 14.84 3.39 -3.07
CA ALA A 35 15.14 3.97 -1.76
C ALA A 35 15.46 2.91 -0.68
N GLY A 36 15.57 1.62 -1.05
CA GLY A 36 15.99 0.53 -0.16
C GLY A 36 14.87 -0.09 0.67
N TYR A 37 13.61 0.21 0.36
CA TYR A 37 12.47 -0.47 0.99
C TYR A 37 12.27 -1.86 0.42
N LYS A 38 11.71 -2.75 1.23
CA LYS A 38 11.30 -4.07 0.78
C LYS A 38 9.88 -4.01 0.25
N VAL A 39 9.72 -4.24 -1.05
CA VAL A 39 8.43 -4.10 -1.74
C VAL A 39 7.96 -5.44 -2.28
N TYR A 40 6.74 -5.80 -1.95
CA TYR A 40 5.99 -6.89 -2.57
C TYR A 40 4.86 -6.32 -3.42
N CYS A 41 4.68 -6.85 -4.62
CA CYS A 41 3.73 -6.30 -5.59
C CYS A 41 2.52 -7.22 -5.73
N VAL A 42 1.32 -6.70 -5.45
CA VAL A 42 0.07 -7.46 -5.46
C VAL A 42 -0.88 -6.91 -6.53
N GLY A 43 -1.56 -7.81 -7.24
CA GLY A 43 -2.54 -7.54 -8.28
C GLY A 43 -2.15 -8.13 -9.64
N LYS A 44 -0.92 -7.88 -10.10
CA LYS A 44 -0.38 -8.44 -11.35
C LYS A 44 0.71 -9.49 -11.14
N GLU A 45 1.53 -9.31 -10.11
CA GLU A 45 2.65 -10.19 -9.79
C GLU A 45 2.20 -11.26 -8.79
N LEU A 46 1.83 -10.87 -7.57
CA LEU A 46 1.12 -11.74 -6.61
C LEU A 46 -0.39 -11.57 -6.77
N GLN A 47 -1.15 -12.65 -6.58
CA GLN A 47 -2.62 -12.58 -6.68
C GLN A 47 -3.25 -12.12 -5.37
N SER A 48 -2.71 -12.56 -4.24
CA SER A 48 -3.19 -12.20 -2.90
C SER A 48 -2.12 -11.51 -2.08
N ILE A 49 -2.55 -10.67 -1.14
CA ILE A 49 -1.69 -10.13 -0.09
C ILE A 49 -1.13 -11.28 0.76
N ASN A 50 -1.91 -12.36 0.94
CA ASN A 50 -1.52 -13.51 1.75
C ASN A 50 -0.33 -14.29 1.17
N ASP A 51 -0.06 -14.16 -0.13
CA ASP A 51 1.05 -14.82 -0.82
C ASP A 51 2.43 -14.24 -0.44
N ILE A 52 2.47 -13.09 0.24
CA ILE A 52 3.71 -12.48 0.74
C ILE A 52 4.29 -13.39 1.84
N PRO A 53 5.57 -13.80 1.80
CA PRO A 53 6.11 -14.83 2.69
C PRO A 53 6.40 -14.37 4.13
N GLU A 54 6.09 -13.12 4.48
CA GLU A 54 6.43 -12.50 5.77
C GLU A 54 5.39 -11.46 6.20
N ASP A 55 5.57 -10.92 7.40
CA ASP A 55 4.73 -9.84 7.92
C ASP A 55 4.92 -8.54 7.12
N ILE A 56 3.84 -7.78 7.01
CA ILE A 56 3.78 -6.55 6.22
C ILE A 56 3.72 -5.39 7.19
N ASP A 57 4.53 -4.34 7.01
CA ASP A 57 4.34 -3.14 7.82
C ASP A 57 3.21 -2.28 7.25
N VAL A 58 3.23 -2.06 5.93
CA VAL A 58 2.30 -1.15 5.23
C VAL A 58 1.71 -1.80 3.99
N ILE A 59 0.39 -1.76 3.87
CA ILE A 59 -0.31 -2.07 2.62
C ILE A 59 -0.61 -0.74 1.91
N ASP A 60 -0.06 -0.54 0.71
CA ASP A 60 -0.28 0.63 -0.13
C ASP A 60 -1.29 0.31 -1.24
N LEU A 61 -2.51 0.82 -1.09
CA LEU A 61 -3.58 0.64 -2.06
C LEU A 61 -3.47 1.69 -3.16
N CYS A 62 -2.97 1.28 -4.32
CA CYS A 62 -2.90 2.06 -5.56
C CYS A 62 -3.66 1.34 -6.70
N ILE A 63 -4.88 0.91 -6.40
CA ILE A 63 -5.73 0.09 -7.27
C ILE A 63 -7.17 0.62 -7.27
N ASN A 64 -8.00 0.13 -8.19
CA ASN A 64 -9.44 0.39 -8.17
C ASN A 64 -10.05 0.05 -6.79
N PRO A 65 -10.88 0.94 -6.20
CA PRO A 65 -11.38 0.76 -4.83
C PRO A 65 -12.14 -0.54 -4.57
N VAL A 66 -12.92 -1.03 -5.54
CA VAL A 66 -13.69 -2.29 -5.40
C VAL A 66 -12.75 -3.47 -5.25
N LYS A 67 -11.68 -3.52 -6.05
CA LYS A 67 -10.64 -4.56 -5.95
C LYS A 67 -9.82 -4.42 -4.67
N GLY A 68 -9.49 -3.19 -4.30
CA GLY A 68 -8.78 -2.90 -3.04
C GLY A 68 -9.57 -3.42 -1.83
N LEU A 69 -10.87 -3.13 -1.77
CA LEU A 69 -11.76 -3.65 -0.72
C LEU A 69 -11.82 -5.17 -0.70
N GLN A 70 -11.89 -5.83 -1.86
CA GLN A 70 -11.89 -7.29 -1.92
C GLN A 70 -10.60 -7.87 -1.32
N LEU A 71 -9.44 -7.37 -1.75
CA LEU A 71 -8.14 -7.81 -1.22
C LEU A 71 -8.02 -7.57 0.29
N MET A 72 -8.53 -6.45 0.80
CA MET A 72 -8.53 -6.15 2.24
C MET A 72 -9.50 -7.05 3.04
N LYS A 73 -10.58 -7.54 2.43
CA LYS A 73 -11.49 -8.52 3.04
C LYS A 73 -10.89 -9.92 3.10
N GLU A 74 -10.07 -10.26 2.12
CA GLU A 74 -9.40 -11.56 2.01
C GLU A 74 -8.05 -11.59 2.74
N CYS A 75 -7.53 -10.44 3.17
CA CYS A 75 -6.25 -10.33 3.88
C CYS A 75 -6.33 -10.95 5.28
N GLU A 76 -5.52 -11.97 5.54
CA GLU A 76 -5.40 -12.67 6.82
C GLU A 76 -4.07 -12.35 7.52
N LYS A 77 -3.17 -11.60 6.87
CA LYS A 77 -1.88 -11.21 7.43
C LYS A 77 -2.02 -10.07 8.44
N ASN A 78 -1.11 -10.05 9.40
CA ASN A 78 -0.92 -8.88 10.24
C ASN A 78 -0.25 -7.75 9.46
N PHE A 79 -0.69 -6.51 9.72
CA PHE A 79 -0.06 -5.31 9.21
C PHE A 79 -0.25 -4.12 10.16
N ASN A 80 0.64 -3.12 10.07
CA ASN A 80 0.64 -1.97 10.99
C ASN A 80 -0.22 -0.81 10.47
N ASN A 81 -0.34 -0.64 9.16
CA ASN A 81 -1.11 0.46 8.56
C ASN A 81 -1.51 0.19 7.10
N VAL A 82 -2.59 0.81 6.66
CA VAL A 82 -2.96 0.92 5.24
C VAL A 82 -2.71 2.36 4.76
N VAL A 83 -2.07 2.52 3.62
CA VAL A 83 -2.01 3.79 2.87
C VAL A 83 -2.97 3.68 1.70
N ILE A 84 -3.93 4.59 1.63
CA ILE A 84 -4.87 4.69 0.52
C ILE A 84 -4.36 5.83 -0.36
N GLN A 85 -3.86 5.48 -1.55
CA GLN A 85 -3.38 6.46 -2.51
C GLN A 85 -4.54 7.28 -3.08
N PRO A 86 -4.31 8.52 -3.53
CA PRO A 86 -5.35 9.35 -4.13
C PRO A 86 -6.07 8.61 -5.29
N GLY A 87 -7.39 8.51 -5.20
CA GLY A 87 -8.26 7.85 -6.16
C GLY A 87 -8.46 6.34 -5.92
N ALA A 88 -7.89 5.78 -4.86
CA ALA A 88 -8.11 4.39 -4.44
C ALA A 88 -9.14 4.26 -3.29
N GLU A 89 -9.62 5.38 -2.75
CA GLU A 89 -10.64 5.44 -1.71
C GLU A 89 -12.06 5.14 -2.24
N SER A 90 -12.89 4.59 -1.37
CA SER A 90 -14.35 4.61 -1.52
C SER A 90 -15.01 4.60 -0.14
N PRO A 91 -16.26 5.07 -0.01
CA PRO A 91 -17.00 5.00 1.25
C PRO A 91 -17.01 3.58 1.85
N GLU A 92 -17.20 2.55 1.03
CA GLU A 92 -17.26 1.15 1.46
C GLU A 92 -15.90 0.64 1.97
N LEU A 93 -14.80 1.06 1.34
CA LEU A 93 -13.46 0.72 1.81
C LEU A 93 -13.17 1.37 3.17
N LEU A 94 -13.44 2.67 3.28
CA LEU A 94 -13.19 3.41 4.52
C LEU A 94 -14.05 2.89 5.67
N ASP A 95 -15.32 2.60 5.42
CA ASP A 95 -16.22 2.05 6.43
C ASP A 95 -15.82 0.64 6.85
N TYR A 96 -15.38 -0.20 5.93
CA TYR A 96 -14.83 -1.51 6.26
C TYR A 96 -13.62 -1.40 7.19
N LEU A 97 -12.65 -0.55 6.86
CA LEU A 97 -11.44 -0.36 7.66
C LEU A 97 -11.79 0.17 9.06
N ARG A 98 -12.69 1.15 9.16
CA ARG A 98 -13.19 1.70 10.45
C ARG A 98 -13.89 0.63 11.29
N GLN A 99 -14.83 -0.12 10.71
CA GLN A 99 -15.60 -1.15 11.42
C GLN A 99 -14.70 -2.28 11.94
N LYS A 100 -13.62 -2.58 11.23
CA LYS A 100 -12.62 -3.58 11.63
C LYS A 100 -11.53 -3.01 12.55
N ASN A 101 -11.57 -1.71 12.87
CA ASN A 101 -10.53 -0.99 13.61
C ASN A 101 -9.14 -1.15 12.97
N LEU A 102 -9.09 -1.22 11.65
CA LEU A 102 -7.85 -1.31 10.89
C LEU A 102 -7.26 0.10 10.71
N PRO A 103 -6.00 0.35 11.08
CA PRO A 103 -5.37 1.65 10.91
C PRO A 103 -5.16 1.98 9.44
N PHE A 104 -5.51 3.21 9.04
CA PHE A 104 -5.28 3.69 7.69
C PHE A 104 -5.01 5.19 7.64
N ILE A 105 -4.42 5.64 6.53
CA ILE A 105 -4.31 7.05 6.14
C ILE A 105 -4.56 7.21 4.63
N GLU A 106 -5.12 8.34 4.25
CA GLU A 106 -5.19 8.79 2.86
C GLU A 106 -3.97 9.66 2.59
N SER A 107 -3.03 9.19 1.77
CA SER A 107 -1.75 9.86 1.55
C SER A 107 -1.02 9.33 0.30
N CYS A 108 0.12 9.92 -0.05
CA CYS A 108 0.94 9.50 -1.17
C CYS A 108 2.36 9.12 -0.76
N LEU A 109 2.75 7.87 -1.00
CA LEU A 109 4.11 7.38 -0.71
C LEU A 109 5.21 8.11 -1.51
N LEU A 110 4.94 8.57 -2.74
CA LEU A 110 5.91 9.36 -3.51
C LEU A 110 6.19 10.72 -2.85
N VAL A 111 5.15 11.35 -2.30
CA VAL A 111 5.31 12.58 -1.49
C VAL A 111 6.08 12.26 -0.21
N GLY A 112 5.75 11.14 0.45
CA GLY A 112 6.47 10.68 1.64
C GLY A 112 7.97 10.49 1.39
N LEU A 113 8.34 9.84 0.28
CA LEU A 113 9.73 9.71 -0.16
C LEU A 113 10.40 11.07 -0.34
N SER A 114 9.78 11.96 -1.12
CA SER A 114 10.34 13.28 -1.42
C SER A 114 10.56 14.15 -0.19
N VAL A 115 9.71 14.02 0.83
CA VAL A 115 9.74 14.90 2.01
C VAL A 115 10.60 14.32 3.13
N TYR A 116 10.65 12.99 3.28
CA TYR A 116 11.25 12.35 4.46
C TYR A 116 12.48 11.50 4.17
N MET A 117 12.74 11.13 2.92
CA MET A 117 13.82 10.18 2.57
C MET A 117 14.88 10.77 1.63
N CYS A 118 14.64 11.93 1.02
CA CYS A 118 15.66 12.65 0.28
C CYS A 118 16.52 13.49 1.24
N ASN A 119 17.65 12.91 1.69
CA ASN A 119 18.82 13.62 2.24
C ASN A 119 20.09 13.00 1.66
#